data_AF-A0A161UVV5-F1
#
_entry.id   AF-A0A161UVV5-F1
#
_cell.length_a   1.000
_cell.length_b   1.000
_cell.length_c   1.000
_cell.angle_alpha   90.00
_cell.angle_beta   90.00
_cell.angle_gamma   90.00
#
_symmetry.space_group_name_H-M   'P 1'
#
loop_
_entity.id
_entity.type
_entity.pdbx_description
1 polymer ?
#
loop_
_entity_poly.entity_id
_entity_poly.type
_entity_poly.pdbx_seq_one_letter_code
_entity_poly.pdbx_strand_id
1 'polypeptide(L)'
;FTDAVGRPLALEQANCSVSAAGVLRGIHFTDTPPGQAKYVTCTRGAFLDVIIDLRVGSPTFGQWDSVLIDDVDRRAVYLPEGLGHAILSLEDGSTVMYLCSIEYTPSLDRDIDPLDPDLGIDWPTLARDGSPLEYQLSDKDRAAPSLADAIAAGYLPKYQG
;
A
#
# COMPACT_ATOMS: atom_id res chain seq x y z
N PHE A 1 15.25 -13.83 5.07
CA PHE A 1 14.56 -12.59 5.51
C PHE A 1 15.40 -11.84 6.53
N THR A 2 15.65 -12.39 7.72
CA THR A 2 16.42 -11.71 8.79
C THR A 2 17.78 -11.20 8.33
N ASP A 3 18.55 -11.97 7.56
CA ASP A 3 19.86 -11.52 7.05
C ASP A 3 19.75 -10.27 6.15
N ALA A 4 18.64 -10.09 5.44
CA ALA A 4 18.41 -8.96 4.55
C ALA A 4 17.81 -7.74 5.26
N VAL A 5 16.95 -7.96 6.27
CA VAL A 5 16.15 -6.91 6.93
C VAL A 5 16.71 -6.53 8.32
N GLY A 6 17.58 -7.35 8.89
CA GLY A 6 18.18 -7.15 10.22
C GLY A 6 17.32 -7.60 11.40
N ARG A 7 16.08 -8.06 11.16
CA ARG A 7 15.17 -8.58 12.19
C ARG A 7 14.18 -9.62 11.60
N PRO A 8 13.60 -10.52 12.42
CA PRO A 8 12.50 -11.37 11.97
C PRO A 8 11.21 -10.56 11.75
N LEU A 9 10.32 -11.08 10.91
CA LEU A 9 8.93 -10.61 10.84
C LEU A 9 8.11 -11.31 11.93
N ALA A 10 7.57 -10.56 12.89
CA ALA A 10 6.63 -11.10 13.87
C ALA A 10 5.27 -11.30 13.21
N LEU A 11 4.99 -12.51 12.69
CA LEU A 11 3.72 -12.78 12.01
C LEU A 11 2.57 -12.90 13.02
N GLU A 12 1.73 -11.87 13.09
CA GLU A 12 0.55 -11.85 13.98
C GLU A 12 -0.77 -12.02 13.21
N GLN A 13 -0.80 -11.60 11.93
CA GLN A 13 -2.00 -11.73 11.10
C GLN A 13 -1.65 -12.03 9.64
N ALA A 14 -2.49 -12.84 8.99
CA ALA A 14 -2.46 -13.06 7.56
C ALA A 14 -3.82 -12.72 6.95
N ASN A 15 -3.80 -11.98 5.85
CA ASN A 15 -5.00 -11.54 5.15
C ASN A 15 -4.96 -11.98 3.69
N CYS A 16 -6.14 -12.15 3.11
CA CYS A 16 -6.32 -12.46 1.70
C CYS A 16 -7.49 -11.66 1.18
N SER A 17 -7.35 -11.04 0.00
CA SER A 17 -8.46 -10.41 -0.69
C SER A 17 -8.43 -10.71 -2.17
N VAL A 18 -9.62 -10.71 -2.78
CA VAL A 18 -9.83 -10.90 -4.22
C VAL A 18 -10.45 -9.62 -4.75
N SER A 19 -9.95 -9.14 -5.89
CA SER A 19 -10.34 -7.87 -6.46
C SER A 19 -10.68 -8.01 -7.95
N ALA A 20 -11.71 -7.29 -8.41
CA ALA A 20 -11.96 -7.08 -9.84
C ALA A 20 -10.87 -6.17 -10.44
N ALA A 21 -10.70 -6.17 -11.76
CA ALA A 21 -9.83 -5.23 -12.43
C ALA A 21 -10.25 -3.78 -12.13
N GLY A 22 -9.29 -2.90 -11.92
CA GLY A 22 -9.51 -1.48 -11.61
C GLY A 22 -9.78 -1.18 -10.14
N VAL A 23 -9.96 -2.18 -9.28
CA VAL A 23 -10.08 -1.95 -7.83
C VAL A 23 -8.76 -1.41 -7.28
N LEU A 24 -8.82 -0.20 -6.73
CA LEU A 24 -7.72 0.53 -6.11
C LEU A 24 -7.95 0.60 -4.60
N ARG A 25 -7.02 0.07 -3.81
CA ARG A 25 -7.07 0.08 -2.34
C ARG A 25 -5.86 0.81 -1.81
N GLY A 26 -6.06 1.79 -0.94
CA GLY A 26 -5.00 2.63 -0.39
C GLY A 26 -5.33 4.11 -0.55
N ILE A 27 -4.43 5.02 -0.16
CA ILE A 27 -3.13 4.72 0.47
C ILE A 27 -3.35 4.48 1.95
N HIS A 28 -2.98 3.29 2.44
CA HIS A 28 -3.16 2.91 3.84
C HIS A 28 -1.84 2.88 4.58
N PHE A 29 -1.84 3.41 5.79
CA PHE A 29 -0.74 3.32 6.73
C PHE A 29 -1.28 3.26 8.17
N THR A 30 -0.40 3.07 9.13
CA THR A 30 -0.78 3.05 10.55
C THR A 30 0.04 4.06 11.34
N ASP A 31 -0.59 4.66 12.35
CA ASP A 31 0.11 5.41 13.39
C ASP A 31 1.31 4.60 13.92
N THR A 32 2.45 5.27 14.02
CA THR A 32 3.73 4.66 14.40
C THR A 32 4.34 5.47 15.54
N PRO A 33 4.60 4.87 16.72
CA PRO A 33 4.57 3.44 17.06
C PRO A 33 3.16 2.86 17.41
N PRO A 34 2.97 1.52 17.34
CA PRO A 34 3.96 0.54 16.91
C PRO A 34 4.10 0.45 15.38
N GLY A 35 3.07 0.85 14.64
CA GLY A 35 2.96 0.64 13.20
C GLY A 35 2.71 -0.82 12.81
N GLN A 36 2.38 -1.07 11.54
CA GLN A 36 2.18 -2.40 10.98
C GLN A 36 3.04 -2.56 9.71
N ALA A 37 4.09 -3.36 9.79
CA ALA A 37 4.84 -3.80 8.62
C ALA A 37 4.04 -4.87 7.86
N LYS A 38 4.21 -4.90 6.54
CA LYS A 38 3.51 -5.85 5.67
C LYS A 38 4.50 -6.60 4.79
N TYR A 39 4.19 -7.87 4.51
CA TYR A 39 4.82 -8.66 3.46
C TYR A 39 3.73 -9.12 2.49
N VAL A 40 3.76 -8.61 1.25
CA VAL A 40 2.66 -8.63 0.30
C VAL A 40 3.06 -9.42 -0.95
N THR A 41 2.17 -10.26 -1.47
CA THR A 41 2.38 -10.98 -2.73
C THR A 41 1.06 -11.21 -3.46
N CYS A 42 1.13 -11.32 -4.79
CA CYS A 42 0.02 -11.79 -5.60
C CYS A 42 0.08 -13.32 -5.72
N THR A 43 -1.06 -13.99 -5.59
CA THR A 43 -1.18 -15.45 -5.73
C THR A 43 -1.93 -15.87 -6.99
N ARG A 44 -2.75 -14.98 -7.55
CA ARG A 44 -3.50 -15.13 -8.81
C ARG A 44 -3.70 -13.75 -9.43
N GLY A 45 -3.60 -13.61 -10.75
CA GLY A 45 -3.78 -12.35 -11.47
C GLY A 45 -2.58 -11.42 -11.28
N ALA A 46 -2.83 -10.11 -11.25
CA ALA A 46 -1.77 -9.09 -11.18
C ALA A 46 -2.22 -7.83 -10.43
N PHE A 47 -1.29 -7.23 -9.70
CA PHE A 47 -1.44 -5.91 -9.09
C PHE A 47 -0.23 -5.04 -9.41
N LEU A 48 -0.47 -3.74 -9.58
CA LEU A 48 0.58 -2.76 -9.31
C LEU A 48 0.57 -2.47 -7.81
N ASP A 49 1.67 -2.79 -7.14
CA ASP A 49 1.88 -2.54 -5.72
C ASP A 49 2.69 -1.27 -5.53
N VAL A 50 2.19 -0.29 -4.78
CA VAL A 50 2.78 1.05 -4.64
C VAL A 50 3.07 1.35 -3.18
N ILE A 51 4.28 1.84 -2.93
CA ILE A 51 4.82 2.14 -1.61
C ILE A 51 5.19 3.62 -1.59
N ILE A 52 4.68 4.33 -0.59
CA ILE A 52 4.77 5.79 -0.49
C ILE A 52 5.49 6.15 0.81
N ASP A 53 6.48 7.04 0.73
CA ASP A 53 7.15 7.55 1.91
C ASP A 53 6.37 8.71 2.54
N LEU A 54 5.53 8.38 3.52
CA LEU A 54 4.73 9.35 4.28
C LEU A 54 5.44 9.84 5.56
N ARG A 55 6.73 9.54 5.74
CA ARG A 55 7.43 9.81 7.00
C ARG A 55 8.00 11.23 7.02
N VAL A 56 7.42 12.10 7.84
CA VAL A 56 7.84 13.49 8.00
C VAL A 56 9.32 13.54 8.42
N GLY A 57 10.11 14.31 7.67
CA GLY A 57 11.56 14.43 7.85
C GLY A 57 12.40 13.41 7.07
N SER A 58 11.77 12.47 6.36
CA SER A 58 12.49 11.56 5.46
C SER A 58 13.11 12.33 4.28
N PRO A 59 14.34 11.98 3.84
CA PRO A 59 14.93 12.53 2.61
C PRO A 59 14.11 12.25 1.35
N THR A 60 13.26 11.22 1.37
CA THR A 60 12.41 10.78 0.27
C THR A 60 10.92 11.03 0.55
N PHE A 61 10.58 11.89 1.51
CA PHE A 61 9.18 12.20 1.84
C PHE A 61 8.37 12.60 0.60
N GLY A 62 7.18 12.01 0.46
CA GLY A 62 6.27 12.21 -0.67
C GLY A 62 6.64 11.43 -1.93
N GLN A 63 7.81 10.78 -1.98
CA GLN A 63 8.18 9.91 -3.10
C GLN A 63 7.49 8.55 -2.98
N TRP A 64 7.28 7.92 -4.12
CA TRP A 64 6.72 6.59 -4.23
C TRP A 64 7.56 5.73 -5.17
N ASP A 65 7.48 4.42 -4.98
CA ASP A 65 7.99 3.41 -5.90
C ASP A 65 6.93 2.31 -6.08
N SER A 66 7.05 1.53 -7.15
CA SER A 66 6.06 0.52 -7.49
C SER A 66 6.66 -0.79 -7.97
N VAL A 67 5.95 -1.89 -7.72
CA VAL A 67 6.33 -3.23 -8.12
C VAL A 67 5.13 -3.92 -8.75
N LEU A 68 5.31 -4.46 -9.96
CA LEU A 68 4.34 -5.40 -10.52
C LEU A 68 4.47 -6.74 -9.78
N ILE A 69 3.46 -7.06 -8.97
CA ILE A 69 3.32 -8.38 -8.32
C ILE A 69 2.24 -9.17 -9.05
N ASP A 70 2.58 -10.39 -9.48
CA ASP A 70 1.68 -11.22 -10.26
C ASP A 70 1.87 -12.71 -10.01
N ASP A 71 1.06 -13.52 -10.66
CA ASP A 71 1.09 -14.98 -10.59
C ASP A 71 2.09 -15.65 -11.56
N VAL A 72 2.88 -14.85 -12.29
CA VAL A 72 3.90 -15.32 -13.24
C VAL A 72 5.28 -15.22 -12.62
N ASP A 73 5.72 -14.00 -12.31
CA ASP A 73 7.02 -13.72 -11.70
C ASP A 73 6.99 -13.92 -10.18
N ARG A 74 5.80 -13.86 -9.57
CA ARG A 74 5.58 -14.17 -8.14
C ARG A 74 6.47 -13.35 -7.21
N ARG A 75 6.67 -12.08 -7.58
CA ARG A 75 7.36 -11.11 -6.74
C ARG A 75 6.57 -10.87 -5.46
N ALA A 76 7.30 -10.57 -4.40
CA ALA A 76 6.75 -10.16 -3.12
C ALA A 76 7.45 -8.90 -2.63
N VAL A 77 6.70 -8.06 -1.92
CA VAL A 77 7.19 -6.79 -1.37
C VAL A 77 7.15 -6.85 0.15
N TYR A 78 8.24 -6.45 0.78
CA TYR A 78 8.25 -6.14 2.20
C TYR A 78 8.28 -4.62 2.38
N LEU A 79 7.37 -4.10 3.19
CA LEU A 79 7.34 -2.70 3.59
C LEU A 79 7.39 -2.59 5.12
N PRO A 80 8.39 -1.87 5.68
CA PRO A 80 8.45 -1.60 7.12
C PRO A 80 7.36 -0.64 7.58
N GLU A 81 7.26 -0.47 8.89
CA GLU A 81 6.30 0.42 9.52
C GLU A 81 6.49 1.89 9.08
N GLY A 82 5.39 2.65 9.06
CA GLY A 82 5.39 4.09 8.76
C GLY A 82 5.38 4.46 7.27
N LEU A 83 5.42 3.49 6.36
CA LEU A 83 5.19 3.72 4.92
C LEU A 83 3.70 3.62 4.57
N GLY A 84 3.29 4.36 3.55
CA GLY A 84 2.00 4.22 2.88
C GLY A 84 2.03 3.07 1.87
N HIS A 85 0.88 2.41 1.70
CA HIS A 85 0.72 1.25 0.83
C HIS A 85 -0.57 1.34 0.03
N ALA A 86 -0.49 1.13 -1.28
CA ALA A 86 -1.65 1.05 -2.16
C ALA A 86 -1.46 -0.05 -3.21
N ILE A 87 -2.55 -0.69 -3.62
CA ILE A 87 -2.55 -1.72 -4.68
C ILE A 87 -3.67 -1.45 -5.68
N LEU A 88 -3.36 -1.58 -6.98
CA LEU A 88 -4.32 -1.54 -8.07
C LEU A 88 -4.40 -2.91 -8.75
N SER A 89 -5.58 -3.51 -8.76
CA SER A 89 -5.84 -4.77 -9.45
C SER A 89 -5.84 -4.57 -10.98
N LEU A 90 -5.03 -5.33 -11.70
CA LEU A 90 -4.88 -5.24 -13.15
C LEU A 90 -5.64 -6.33 -13.91
N GLU A 91 -6.29 -7.25 -13.20
CA GLU A 91 -7.01 -8.39 -13.79
C GLU A 91 -8.15 -8.83 -12.87
N ASP A 92 -9.25 -9.33 -13.45
CA ASP A 92 -10.37 -9.83 -12.67
C ASP A 92 -10.03 -11.07 -11.82
N GLY A 93 -10.43 -10.99 -10.55
CA GLY A 93 -10.16 -12.02 -9.57
C GLY A 93 -8.68 -12.07 -9.16
N SER A 94 -7.95 -10.97 -9.31
CA SER A 94 -6.59 -10.88 -8.76
C SER A 94 -6.64 -11.06 -7.25
N THR A 95 -5.78 -11.93 -6.72
CA THR A 95 -5.78 -12.36 -5.32
C THR A 95 -4.47 -11.97 -4.65
N VAL A 96 -4.54 -11.04 -3.70
CA VAL A 96 -3.39 -10.61 -2.91
C VAL A 96 -3.42 -11.32 -1.55
N MET A 97 -2.25 -11.79 -1.12
CA MET A 97 -2.01 -12.25 0.24
C MET A 97 -1.02 -11.32 0.91
N TYR A 98 -1.25 -11.02 2.19
CA TYR A 98 -0.29 -10.24 2.95
C TYR A 98 -0.23 -10.65 4.41
N LEU A 99 1.00 -10.65 4.92
CA LEU A 99 1.36 -10.92 6.30
C LEU A 99 1.57 -9.60 7.02
N CYS A 100 1.09 -9.48 8.25
CA CYS A 100 1.17 -8.27 9.06
C CYS A 100 1.95 -8.51 10.35
N SER A 101 2.73 -7.50 10.75
CA SER A 101 3.52 -7.55 11.98
C SER A 101 2.73 -7.41 13.28
N ILE A 102 1.48 -6.96 13.19
CA ILE A 102 0.50 -6.84 14.28
C ILE A 102 -0.90 -7.14 13.75
N GLU A 103 -1.84 -7.47 14.63
CA GLU A 103 -3.26 -7.62 14.29
C GLU A 103 -3.90 -6.31 13.85
N TYR A 104 -5.03 -6.41 13.13
CA TYR A 104 -5.83 -5.27 12.71
C TYR A 104 -6.28 -4.44 13.91
N THR A 105 -5.84 -3.18 13.94
CA THR A 105 -6.16 -2.23 15.00
C THR A 105 -6.77 -0.96 14.39
N PRO A 106 -8.12 -0.88 14.28
CA PRO A 106 -8.80 0.22 13.58
C PRO A 106 -8.41 1.62 14.06
N SER A 107 -8.08 1.78 15.34
CA SER A 107 -7.71 3.08 15.91
C SER A 107 -6.36 3.62 15.39
N LEU A 108 -5.48 2.73 14.92
CA LEU A 108 -4.18 3.08 14.35
C LEU A 108 -4.26 3.32 12.84
N ASP A 109 -5.33 2.87 12.17
CA ASP A 109 -5.47 2.92 10.72
C ASP A 109 -5.63 4.36 10.23
N ARG A 110 -4.90 4.72 9.17
CA ARG A 110 -4.89 6.05 8.56
C ARG A 110 -4.83 5.91 7.05
N ASP A 111 -5.34 6.94 6.38
CA ASP A 111 -5.58 6.93 4.94
C ASP A 111 -5.08 8.23 4.30
N ILE A 112 -4.61 8.14 3.06
CA ILE A 112 -4.41 9.27 2.15
C ILE A 112 -5.11 8.94 0.84
N ASP A 113 -5.68 9.95 0.18
CA ASP A 113 -6.27 9.80 -1.15
C ASP A 113 -5.24 9.22 -2.13
N PRO A 114 -5.46 8.02 -2.71
CA PRO A 114 -4.52 7.41 -3.65
C PRO A 114 -4.45 8.15 -4.99
N LEU A 115 -5.39 9.06 -5.25
CA LEU A 115 -5.44 9.89 -6.45
C LEU A 115 -5.00 11.34 -6.17
N ASP A 116 -4.37 11.59 -5.02
CA ASP A 116 -3.86 12.91 -4.67
C ASP A 116 -2.87 13.44 -5.73
N PRO A 117 -3.14 14.60 -6.37
CA PRO A 117 -2.25 15.18 -7.36
C PRO A 117 -0.87 15.59 -6.82
N ASP A 118 -0.73 15.86 -5.51
CA ASP A 118 0.54 16.20 -4.89
C ASP A 118 1.48 14.98 -4.78
N LEU A 119 0.90 13.77 -4.66
CA LEU A 119 1.67 12.52 -4.72
C LEU A 119 1.97 12.11 -6.17
N GLY A 120 1.07 12.41 -7.10
CA GLY A 120 1.29 12.20 -8.54
C GLY A 120 1.66 10.76 -8.89
N ILE A 121 0.97 9.78 -8.31
CA ILE A 121 1.23 8.36 -8.58
C ILE A 121 0.80 8.03 -10.01
N ASP A 122 1.72 7.46 -10.79
CA ASP A 122 1.47 7.05 -12.18
C ASP A 122 0.70 5.72 -12.21
N TRP A 123 -0.61 5.80 -11.95
CA TRP A 123 -1.48 4.63 -12.03
C TRP A 123 -1.70 4.19 -13.50
N PRO A 124 -1.59 2.88 -13.80
CA PRO A 124 -1.80 2.34 -15.13
C PRO A 124 -3.26 2.44 -15.54
N THR A 125 -3.50 2.88 -16.76
CA THR A 125 -4.84 3.05 -17.34
C THR A 125 -5.31 1.82 -18.12
N LEU A 126 -4.48 0.79 -18.23
CA LEU A 126 -4.78 -0.46 -18.93
C LEU A 126 -4.60 -1.65 -18.00
N ALA A 127 -5.50 -2.62 -18.15
CA ALA A 127 -5.46 -3.92 -17.49
C ALA A 127 -4.35 -4.78 -18.10
N ARG A 128 -4.09 -5.93 -17.47
CA ARG A 128 -3.09 -6.89 -17.92
C ARG A 128 -3.32 -7.39 -19.35
N ASP A 129 -4.58 -7.47 -19.78
CA ASP A 129 -4.98 -7.88 -21.13
C ASP A 129 -5.03 -6.71 -22.13
N GLY A 130 -4.68 -5.49 -21.71
CA GLY A 130 -4.69 -4.28 -22.52
C GLY A 130 -6.04 -3.57 -22.60
N SER A 131 -7.09 -4.05 -21.93
CA SER A 131 -8.36 -3.34 -21.84
C SER A 131 -8.26 -2.09 -20.94
N PRO A 132 -9.05 -1.03 -21.15
CA PRO A 132 -9.03 0.14 -20.28
C PRO A 132 -9.47 -0.18 -18.84
N LEU A 133 -8.80 0.43 -17.86
CA LEU A 133 -9.20 0.37 -16.45
C LEU A 133 -10.08 1.56 -16.07
N GLU A 134 -11.11 1.27 -15.28
CA GLU A 134 -11.86 2.26 -14.52
C GLU A 134 -11.54 2.06 -13.03
N TYR A 135 -11.03 3.09 -12.36
CA TYR A 135 -10.62 2.97 -10.96
C TYR A 135 -11.82 2.89 -10.03
N GLN A 136 -11.85 1.83 -9.23
CA GLN A 136 -12.89 1.57 -8.23
C GLN A 136 -12.30 1.64 -6.84
N LEU A 137 -12.66 2.69 -6.12
CA LEU A 137 -12.26 2.91 -4.73
C LEU A 137 -13.38 2.51 -3.77
N SER A 138 -13.04 2.20 -2.53
CA SER A 138 -14.03 2.11 -1.46
C SER A 138 -14.53 3.52 -1.05
N ASP A 139 -15.64 3.59 -0.32
CA ASP A 139 -16.11 4.88 0.21
C ASP A 139 -15.14 5.50 1.22
N LYS A 140 -14.40 4.64 1.95
CA LYS A 140 -13.34 5.06 2.86
C LYS A 140 -12.21 5.73 2.09
N ASP A 141 -11.71 5.09 1.04
CA ASP A 141 -10.58 5.60 0.24
C ASP A 141 -10.98 6.85 -0.55
N ARG A 142 -12.22 6.92 -1.05
CA ARG A 142 -12.77 8.14 -1.70
C ARG A 142 -12.89 9.34 -0.76
N ALA A 143 -13.05 9.09 0.54
CA ALA A 143 -13.18 10.11 1.56
C ALA A 143 -11.85 10.39 2.27
N ALA A 144 -10.75 9.73 1.85
CA ALA A 144 -9.46 9.93 2.44
C ALA A 144 -8.96 11.36 2.20
N PRO A 145 -8.26 11.96 3.17
CA PRO A 145 -7.72 13.31 3.05
C PRO A 145 -6.56 13.37 2.05
N SER A 146 -6.29 14.57 1.54
CA SER A 146 -5.06 14.83 0.80
C SER A 146 -3.83 14.71 1.72
N LEU A 147 -2.65 14.52 1.13
CA LEU A 147 -1.35 14.62 1.78
C LEU A 147 -1.19 15.98 2.44
N ALA A 148 -1.61 17.06 1.78
CA ALA A 148 -1.56 18.42 2.35
C ALA A 148 -2.40 18.54 3.63
N ASP A 149 -3.62 17.99 3.64
CA ASP A 149 -4.48 17.97 4.82
C ASP A 149 -3.87 17.11 5.93
N ALA A 150 -3.25 15.99 5.59
CA ALA A 150 -2.57 15.12 6.54
C ALA A 150 -1.36 15.79 7.20
N ILE A 151 -0.57 16.55 6.41
CA ILE A 151 0.53 17.37 6.91
C ILE A 151 -0.01 18.44 7.87
N ALA A 152 -1.06 19.15 7.47
CA ALA A 152 -1.66 20.22 8.29
C ALA A 152 -2.25 19.69 9.60
N ALA A 153 -2.86 18.50 9.57
CA ALA A 153 -3.41 17.83 10.74
C ALA A 153 -2.33 17.19 11.63
N GLY A 154 -1.12 16.96 11.11
CA GLY A 154 0.06 16.55 11.88
C GLY A 154 0.03 15.10 12.39
N TYR A 155 -0.72 14.21 11.72
CA TYR A 155 -0.80 12.79 12.09
C TYR A 155 0.09 11.86 11.25
N LEU A 156 0.86 12.39 10.31
CA LEU A 156 1.80 11.58 9.52
C LEU A 156 2.92 10.99 10.40
N PRO A 157 3.41 9.78 10.08
CA PRO A 157 4.52 9.16 10.81
C PRO A 157 5.77 10.03 10.75
N LYS A 158 6.66 9.93 11.74
CA LYS A 158 7.94 10.64 11.74
C LYS A 158 9.07 9.71 11.29
N TYR A 159 10.00 10.24 10.49
CA TYR A 159 11.20 9.50 10.12
C TYR A 159 12.13 9.33 11.33
N GLN A 160 12.53 8.09 11.61
CA GLN A 160 13.50 7.72 12.63
C GLN A 160 14.71 7.14 11.87
N GLY A 161 15.73 7.97 11.66
CA GLY A 161 16.86 7.68 10.76
C GLY A 161 17.63 6.41 11.08
#